data_AF-A0A7U3URV9-F1
#
_entry.id   AF-A0A7U3URV9-F1
#
_cell.length_a   1.000
_cell.length_b   1.000
_cell.length_c   1.000
_cell.angle_alpha   90.00
_cell.angle_beta   90.00
_cell.angle_gamma   90.00
#
_symmetry.space_group_name_H-M   'P 1'
#
loop_
_entity.id
_entity.type
_entity.pdbx_description
1 polymer ?
#
loop_
_entity_poly.entity_id
_entity_poly.type
_entity_poly.pdbx_seq_one_letter_code
_entity_poly.pdbx_strand_id
1 'polypeptide(L)'
;MHEGARVSAVEVPLGRPGGERARLRADCGNCFGLCCVALAFTRSADFAADKDSGEPCRHLGADHRCGIHTRLRAEGYRGCTVYDCFGAGQHLSQVTFGGRDWRGAEDGGRAMFAALPRMRQLHELLAYLTEVRERPAAAELHPAADRELARVRALTGLDPAALAALDLDAERAAVNPLLLRASELVRAPGPGARRRAVRRGADLLGARLRGADLRGTDFRGACLIAADLRGADLRLADLIGADLRDADLRGADLTGALFLTQSQVNAARGDARTRTGPGLDRPAHWS
;
A
#
# COMPACT_ATOMS: atom_id res chain seq x y z
N MET A 1 -20.43 -43.51 9.11
CA MET A 1 -19.44 -42.93 10.04
C MET A 1 -18.09 -42.97 9.34
N HIS A 2 -17.65 -41.88 8.72
CA HIS A 2 -16.27 -41.70 8.29
C HIS A 2 -15.91 -40.24 8.56
N GLU A 3 -14.96 -40.09 9.48
CA GLU A 3 -14.47 -38.87 10.07
C GLU A 3 -13.90 -37.90 9.04
N GLY A 4 -14.31 -36.63 9.17
CA GLY A 4 -13.71 -35.52 8.46
C GLY A 4 -12.28 -35.29 8.95
N ALA A 5 -11.32 -35.44 8.05
CA ALA A 5 -9.95 -35.02 8.27
C ALA A 5 -9.92 -33.48 8.38
N ARG A 6 -9.78 -32.98 9.61
CA ARG A 6 -9.44 -31.58 9.89
C ARG A 6 -8.05 -31.33 9.35
N VAL A 7 -7.94 -30.52 8.30
CA VAL A 7 -6.66 -29.92 7.89
C VAL A 7 -6.23 -29.00 9.02
N SER A 8 -5.24 -29.44 9.78
CA SER A 8 -4.58 -28.65 10.81
C SER A 8 -3.88 -27.48 10.12
N ALA A 9 -4.31 -26.25 10.42
CA ALA A 9 -3.59 -25.05 10.03
C ALA A 9 -2.22 -25.10 10.69
N VAL A 10 -1.19 -25.39 9.90
CA VAL A 10 0.20 -25.26 10.33
C VAL A 10 0.45 -23.77 10.54
N GLU A 11 0.45 -23.31 11.79
CA GLU A 11 0.97 -22.01 12.17
C GLU A 11 2.48 -21.97 11.87
N VAL A 12 2.85 -21.50 10.68
CA VAL A 12 4.24 -21.12 10.39
C VAL A 12 4.51 -19.81 11.13
N PRO A 13 5.45 -19.76 12.09
CA PRO A 13 5.66 -18.57 12.91
C PRO A 13 6.42 -17.51 12.10
N LEU A 14 5.68 -16.68 11.36
CA LEU A 14 6.21 -15.40 10.86
C LEU A 14 6.16 -14.36 11.99
N GLY A 15 6.92 -14.64 13.05
CA GLY A 15 7.13 -13.72 14.16
C GLY A 15 8.34 -12.83 13.91
N ARG A 16 8.22 -11.81 13.04
CA ARG A 16 9.13 -10.66 13.18
C ARG A 16 8.76 -9.95 14.50
N PRO A 17 9.71 -9.61 15.38
CA PRO A 17 9.45 -8.64 16.43
C PRO A 17 9.02 -7.33 15.76
N GLY A 18 7.83 -6.80 16.07
CA GLY A 18 7.33 -5.55 15.47
C GLY A 18 5.83 -5.44 15.14
N GLY A 19 5.00 -6.42 15.50
CA GLY A 19 3.53 -6.34 15.35
C GLY A 19 3.03 -6.39 13.90
N GLU A 20 1.77 -6.03 13.68
CA GLU A 20 1.09 -6.15 12.38
C GLU A 20 1.75 -5.29 11.29
N ARG A 21 2.16 -4.05 11.60
CA ARG A 21 2.84 -3.17 10.64
C ARG A 21 4.11 -3.77 10.06
N ALA A 22 4.88 -4.52 10.84
CA ALA A 22 6.10 -5.17 10.37
C ALA A 22 5.80 -6.27 9.33
N ARG A 23 4.65 -6.93 9.43
CA ARG A 23 4.20 -7.95 8.46
C ARG A 23 3.71 -7.34 7.15
N LEU A 24 3.15 -6.15 7.24
CA LEU A 24 2.62 -5.38 6.10
C LEU A 24 3.69 -4.56 5.36
N ARG A 25 4.96 -4.66 5.76
CA ARG A 25 6.08 -4.07 5.02
C ARG A 25 6.60 -5.04 3.96
N ALA A 26 6.84 -4.57 2.75
CA ALA A 26 7.39 -5.41 1.69
C ALA A 26 8.76 -5.98 2.09
N ASP A 27 8.91 -7.29 1.96
CA ASP A 27 10.18 -8.01 2.15
C ASP A 27 10.49 -8.81 0.89
N CYS A 28 11.09 -8.13 -0.08
CA CYS A 28 11.45 -8.73 -1.37
C CYS A 28 12.42 -9.91 -1.22
N GLY A 29 13.17 -10.01 -0.11
CA GLY A 29 14.10 -11.12 0.14
C GLY A 29 13.40 -12.45 0.45
N ASN A 30 12.13 -12.38 0.89
CA ASN A 30 11.27 -13.53 1.17
C ASN A 30 10.16 -13.72 0.10
N CYS A 31 10.29 -13.06 -1.05
CA CYS A 31 9.32 -13.10 -2.14
C CYS A 31 9.92 -13.79 -3.39
N PHE A 32 9.09 -14.42 -4.22
CA PHE A 32 9.48 -14.97 -5.53
C PHE A 32 9.52 -13.93 -6.65
N GLY A 33 9.88 -12.68 -6.31
CA GLY A 33 10.01 -11.60 -7.30
C GLY A 33 8.71 -11.28 -8.02
N LEU A 34 7.56 -11.50 -7.38
CA LEU A 34 6.25 -11.48 -8.03
C LEU A 34 5.93 -10.15 -8.74
N CYS A 35 6.36 -9.00 -8.20
CA CYS A 35 6.19 -7.71 -8.89
C CYS A 35 7.00 -7.60 -10.19
N CYS A 36 8.08 -8.35 -10.33
CA CYS A 36 8.94 -8.37 -11.52
C CYS A 36 8.44 -9.34 -12.60
N VAL A 37 7.54 -10.26 -12.28
CA VAL A 37 7.03 -11.27 -13.24
C VAL A 37 5.52 -11.13 -13.47
N ALA A 38 4.72 -10.99 -12.42
CA ALA A 38 3.25 -11.01 -12.50
C ALA A 38 2.63 -9.74 -13.09
N LEU A 39 3.33 -8.61 -13.07
CA LEU A 39 2.78 -7.32 -13.50
C LEU A 39 3.30 -6.95 -14.88
N ALA A 40 2.41 -6.63 -15.82
CA ALA A 40 2.82 -6.05 -17.10
C ALA A 40 3.28 -4.60 -16.92
N PHE A 41 4.15 -4.14 -17.81
CA PHE A 41 4.40 -2.71 -17.97
C PHE A 41 4.76 -2.37 -19.41
N THR A 42 4.35 -1.17 -19.83
CA THR A 42 4.65 -0.61 -21.14
C THR A 42 5.72 0.47 -21.00
N ARG A 43 6.60 0.54 -21.99
CA ARG A 43 7.68 1.53 -22.04
C ARG A 43 7.09 2.94 -21.94
N SER A 44 7.62 3.69 -20.99
CA SER A 44 7.11 5.01 -20.59
C SER A 44 8.18 5.76 -19.80
N ALA A 45 7.83 6.93 -19.28
CA ALA A 45 8.69 7.65 -18.33
C ALA A 45 8.96 6.84 -17.04
N ASP A 46 8.11 5.87 -16.70
CA ASP A 46 8.23 5.05 -15.50
C ASP A 46 8.93 3.71 -15.74
N PHE A 47 9.02 3.24 -17.00
CA PHE A 47 9.59 1.95 -17.37
C PHE A 47 10.38 2.04 -18.69
N ALA A 48 11.67 1.67 -18.65
CA ALA A 48 12.58 1.72 -19.79
C ALA A 48 12.32 0.64 -20.87
N ALA A 49 11.48 -0.34 -20.59
CA ALA A 49 11.17 -1.44 -21.48
C ALA A 49 9.72 -1.86 -21.31
N ASP A 50 9.25 -2.65 -22.27
CA ASP A 50 7.97 -3.33 -22.24
C ASP A 50 8.16 -4.73 -21.66
N LYS A 51 7.13 -5.26 -21.02
CA LYS A 51 6.99 -6.71 -20.78
C LYS A 51 5.53 -7.09 -20.57
N ASP A 52 5.20 -8.31 -20.92
CA ASP A 52 3.88 -8.86 -20.65
C ASP A 52 3.73 -9.34 -19.19
N SER A 53 2.50 -9.59 -18.79
CA SER A 53 2.19 -10.25 -17.52
C SER A 53 2.63 -11.71 -17.57
N GLY A 54 3.32 -12.19 -16.54
CA GLY A 54 3.91 -13.53 -16.49
C GLY A 54 5.28 -13.62 -17.16
N GLU A 55 5.69 -12.61 -17.94
CA GLU A 55 7.05 -12.51 -18.46
C GLU A 55 7.99 -11.97 -17.36
N PRO A 56 9.08 -12.68 -17.01
CA PRO A 56 10.05 -12.18 -16.04
C PRO A 56 10.76 -10.93 -16.55
N CYS A 57 10.83 -9.88 -15.74
CA CYS A 57 11.69 -8.74 -16.02
C CYS A 57 13.15 -9.20 -16.24
N ARG A 58 13.83 -8.66 -17.25
CA ARG A 58 15.23 -8.97 -17.58
C ARG A 58 16.23 -8.78 -16.44
N HIS A 59 15.86 -8.01 -15.41
CA HIS A 59 16.68 -7.78 -14.21
C HIS A 59 16.32 -8.70 -13.04
N LEU A 60 15.36 -9.62 -13.21
CA LEU A 60 15.00 -10.59 -12.19
C LEU A 60 16.03 -11.72 -12.14
N GLY A 61 16.77 -11.79 -11.03
CA GLY A 61 17.76 -12.84 -10.78
C GLY A 61 17.15 -14.22 -10.58
N ALA A 62 17.99 -15.24 -10.68
CA ALA A 62 17.63 -16.62 -10.34
C ALA A 62 17.21 -16.77 -8.87
N ASP A 63 17.73 -15.91 -7.99
CA ASP A 63 17.38 -15.81 -6.56
C ASP A 63 16.09 -15.00 -6.30
N HIS A 64 15.34 -14.65 -7.36
CA HIS A 64 14.11 -13.85 -7.32
C HIS A 64 14.30 -12.38 -6.91
N ARG A 65 15.54 -11.89 -6.81
CA ARG A 65 15.83 -10.50 -6.48
C ARG A 65 16.03 -9.66 -7.73
N CYS A 66 15.71 -8.37 -7.63
CA CYS A 66 15.99 -7.42 -8.71
C CYS A 66 17.49 -7.06 -8.70
N GLY A 67 18.22 -7.40 -9.75
CA GLY A 67 19.66 -7.16 -9.89
C GLY A 67 20.05 -5.67 -9.99
N ILE A 68 19.08 -4.78 -10.18
CA ILE A 68 19.28 -3.32 -10.24
C ILE A 68 18.49 -2.57 -9.16
N HIS A 69 18.05 -3.24 -8.08
CA HIS A 69 17.12 -2.66 -7.10
C HIS A 69 17.55 -1.28 -6.56
N THR A 70 18.84 -1.09 -6.28
CA THR A 70 19.40 0.17 -5.78
C THR A 70 19.55 1.25 -6.85
N ARG A 71 19.42 0.89 -8.14
CA ARG A 71 19.63 1.76 -9.31
C ARG A 71 18.38 1.90 -10.18
N LEU A 72 17.23 1.38 -9.75
CA LEU A 72 15.98 1.35 -10.53
C LEU A 72 15.64 2.69 -11.20
N ARG A 73 15.69 3.81 -10.47
CA ARG A 73 15.38 5.14 -11.04
C ARG A 73 16.39 5.57 -12.11
N ALA A 74 17.68 5.35 -11.88
CA ALA A 74 18.73 5.71 -12.84
C ALA A 74 18.65 4.85 -14.13
N GLU A 75 18.17 3.62 -14.01
CA GLU A 75 17.98 2.66 -15.11
C GLU A 75 16.59 2.79 -15.78
N GLY A 76 15.80 3.82 -15.44
CA GLY A 76 14.50 4.09 -16.05
C GLY A 76 13.34 3.21 -15.56
N TYR A 77 13.43 2.65 -14.36
CA TYR A 77 12.39 1.85 -13.69
C TYR A 77 11.79 2.60 -12.48
N ARG A 78 11.44 3.87 -12.65
CA ARG A 78 10.80 4.68 -11.60
C ARG A 78 9.52 4.03 -11.09
N GLY A 79 8.72 3.42 -11.97
CA GLY A 79 7.47 2.73 -11.61
C GLY A 79 7.69 1.61 -10.58
N CYS A 80 8.78 0.85 -10.69
CA CYS A 80 9.14 -0.18 -9.71
C CYS A 80 9.42 0.40 -8.32
N THR A 81 9.90 1.65 -8.22
CA THR A 81 10.15 2.30 -6.92
C THR A 81 8.89 2.90 -6.30
N VAL A 82 7.84 3.14 -7.10
CA VAL A 82 6.56 3.65 -6.62
C VAL A 82 5.67 2.50 -6.13
N TYR A 83 5.81 1.33 -6.73
CA TYR A 83 5.05 0.15 -6.34
C TYR A 83 5.40 -0.33 -4.92
N ASP A 84 4.37 -0.56 -4.11
CA ASP A 84 4.43 -1.29 -2.84
C ASP A 84 3.36 -2.39 -2.85
N CYS A 85 3.73 -3.59 -2.39
CA CYS A 85 2.82 -4.72 -2.28
C CYS A 85 2.23 -4.92 -0.89
N PHE A 86 2.57 -4.06 0.10
CA PHE A 86 2.14 -4.19 1.50
C PHE A 86 2.47 -5.56 2.11
N GLY A 87 3.55 -6.17 1.63
CA GLY A 87 3.97 -7.49 2.08
C GLY A 87 3.23 -8.69 1.46
N ALA A 88 2.33 -8.46 0.51
CA ALA A 88 1.59 -9.53 -0.15
C ALA A 88 2.49 -10.51 -0.90
N GLY A 89 3.59 -10.02 -1.48
CA GLY A 89 4.53 -10.84 -2.23
C GLY A 89 5.17 -11.93 -1.38
N GLN A 90 5.71 -11.58 -0.20
CA GLN A 90 6.26 -12.57 0.71
C GLN A 90 5.17 -13.47 1.31
N HIS A 91 3.96 -12.96 1.55
CA HIS A 91 2.87 -13.78 2.08
C HIS A 91 2.48 -14.87 1.09
N LEU A 92 2.29 -14.53 -0.18
CA LEU A 92 2.01 -15.53 -1.21
C LEU A 92 3.15 -16.56 -1.30
N SER A 93 4.38 -16.07 -1.33
CA SER A 93 5.56 -16.93 -1.52
C SER A 93 5.74 -17.93 -0.38
N GLN A 94 5.65 -17.45 0.86
CA GLN A 94 5.98 -18.24 2.04
C GLN A 94 4.77 -18.98 2.63
N VAL A 95 3.59 -18.36 2.60
CA VAL A 95 2.39 -18.88 3.26
C VAL A 95 1.48 -19.57 2.25
N THR A 96 0.95 -18.84 1.27
CA THR A 96 -0.07 -19.37 0.36
C THR A 96 0.46 -20.51 -0.51
N PHE A 97 1.70 -20.41 -1.00
CA PHE A 97 2.32 -21.42 -1.86
C PHE A 97 3.36 -22.29 -1.14
N GLY A 98 3.56 -22.07 0.17
CA GLY A 98 4.37 -22.91 1.03
C GLY A 98 5.83 -23.02 0.59
N GLY A 99 6.45 -21.94 0.12
CA GLY A 99 7.86 -21.92 -0.28
C GLY A 99 8.15 -22.47 -1.68
N ARG A 100 7.13 -22.90 -2.45
CA ARG A 100 7.31 -23.36 -3.84
C ARG A 100 7.18 -22.19 -4.80
N ASP A 101 8.20 -21.96 -5.62
CA ASP A 101 8.21 -20.85 -6.58
C ASP A 101 7.45 -21.14 -7.87
N TRP A 102 7.24 -20.09 -8.68
CA TRP A 102 6.49 -20.16 -9.93
C TRP A 102 7.28 -20.81 -11.08
N ARG A 103 8.60 -20.94 -10.99
CA ARG A 103 9.44 -21.46 -12.10
C ARG A 103 9.28 -22.96 -12.26
N GLY A 104 9.03 -23.68 -11.17
CA GLY A 104 8.77 -25.12 -11.17
C GLY A 104 7.28 -25.51 -11.22
N ALA A 105 6.36 -24.54 -11.28
CA ALA A 105 4.93 -24.80 -11.26
C ALA A 105 4.40 -25.25 -12.63
N GLU A 106 3.52 -26.27 -12.65
CA GLU A 106 2.92 -26.80 -13.90
C GLU A 106 2.12 -25.74 -14.67
N ASP A 107 1.54 -24.76 -13.97
CA ASP A 107 0.81 -23.66 -14.56
C ASP A 107 1.68 -22.45 -14.91
N GLY A 108 3.01 -22.56 -14.77
CA GLY A 108 3.96 -21.47 -14.98
C GLY A 108 3.77 -20.28 -14.03
N GLY A 109 3.15 -20.49 -12.87
CA GLY A 109 2.90 -19.44 -11.87
C GLY A 109 1.61 -18.66 -12.05
N ARG A 110 0.74 -19.01 -13.01
CA ARG A 110 -0.50 -18.29 -13.28
C ARG A 110 -1.36 -18.10 -12.02
N ALA A 111 -1.48 -19.11 -11.17
CA ALA A 111 -2.19 -19.02 -9.90
C ALA A 111 -1.57 -17.96 -8.95
N MET A 112 -0.23 -17.93 -8.82
CA MET A 112 0.46 -16.93 -8.00
C MET A 112 0.23 -15.51 -8.53
N PHE A 113 0.34 -15.34 -9.86
CA PHE A 113 0.20 -14.04 -10.50
C PHE A 113 -1.23 -13.51 -10.40
N ALA A 114 -2.23 -14.40 -10.54
CA ALA A 114 -3.62 -14.06 -10.33
C ALA A 114 -3.91 -13.68 -8.87
N ALA A 115 -3.27 -14.33 -7.89
CA ALA A 115 -3.47 -14.04 -6.47
C ALA A 115 -2.81 -12.74 -6.00
N LEU A 116 -1.71 -12.29 -6.64
CA LEU A 116 -0.97 -11.08 -6.23
C LEU A 116 -1.82 -9.82 -6.05
N PRO A 117 -2.63 -9.37 -7.02
CA PRO A 117 -3.43 -8.15 -6.85
C PRO A 117 -4.48 -8.29 -5.73
N ARG A 118 -5.03 -9.49 -5.51
CA ARG A 118 -5.99 -9.77 -4.42
C ARG A 118 -5.31 -9.65 -3.07
N MET A 119 -4.19 -10.36 -2.90
CA MET A 119 -3.43 -10.35 -1.65
C MET A 119 -2.90 -8.95 -1.33
N ARG A 120 -2.39 -8.22 -2.34
CA ARG A 120 -1.96 -6.83 -2.18
C ARG A 120 -3.08 -5.97 -1.61
N GLN A 121 -4.29 -6.10 -2.15
CA GLN A 121 -5.41 -5.30 -1.71
C GLN A 121 -5.88 -5.68 -0.30
N LEU A 122 -5.92 -6.98 0.04
CA LEU A 122 -6.22 -7.41 1.41
C LEU A 122 -5.21 -6.83 2.41
N HIS A 123 -3.92 -6.87 2.07
CA HIS A 123 -2.86 -6.29 2.89
C HIS A 123 -2.96 -4.77 3.02
N GLU A 124 -3.38 -4.07 1.97
CA GLU A 124 -3.67 -2.65 2.02
C GLU A 124 -4.84 -2.34 2.97
N LEU A 125 -5.92 -3.14 2.94
CA LEU A 125 -7.03 -3.03 3.90
C LEU A 125 -6.56 -3.29 5.34
N LEU A 126 -5.72 -4.31 5.56
CA LEU A 126 -5.11 -4.57 6.86
C LEU A 126 -4.28 -3.37 7.35
N ALA A 127 -3.53 -2.71 6.45
CA ALA A 127 -2.75 -1.53 6.78
C ALA A 127 -3.64 -0.36 7.23
N TYR A 128 -4.73 -0.09 6.49
CA TYR A 128 -5.68 0.95 6.87
C TYR A 128 -6.38 0.66 8.20
N LEU A 129 -6.84 -0.57 8.41
CA LEU A 129 -7.48 -0.97 9.66
C LEU A 129 -6.51 -0.93 10.85
N THR A 130 -5.25 -1.32 10.64
CA THR A 130 -4.18 -1.19 11.65
C THR A 130 -3.96 0.27 12.01
N GLU A 131 -3.97 1.17 11.03
CA GLU A 131 -3.87 2.60 11.31
C GLU A 131 -5.05 3.10 12.14
N VAL A 132 -6.30 2.72 11.81
CA VAL A 132 -7.47 3.02 12.66
C VAL A 132 -7.23 2.55 14.10
N ARG A 133 -6.48 1.44 14.28
CA ARG A 133 -6.09 0.95 15.60
C ARG A 133 -5.11 1.76 16.39
N GLU A 134 -4.24 2.43 15.69
CA GLU A 134 -3.22 3.23 16.35
C GLU A 134 -3.68 4.67 16.58
N ARG A 135 -4.83 5.09 16.02
CA ARG A 135 -5.37 6.44 16.23
C ARG A 135 -6.16 6.51 17.56
N PRO A 136 -5.69 7.29 18.55
CA PRO A 136 -6.42 7.44 19.82
C PRO A 136 -7.76 8.17 19.64
N ALA A 137 -7.83 9.14 18.73
CA ALA A 137 -9.08 9.85 18.42
C ALA A 137 -10.18 8.93 17.84
N ALA A 138 -9.81 7.75 17.31
CA ALA A 138 -10.73 6.76 16.82
C ALA A 138 -11.04 5.65 17.85
N ALA A 139 -10.72 5.84 19.14
CA ALA A 139 -10.88 4.85 20.23
C ALA A 139 -12.25 4.14 20.20
N GLU A 140 -13.33 4.86 19.94
CA GLU A 140 -14.69 4.29 19.87
C GLU A 140 -14.85 3.23 18.77
N LEU A 141 -14.04 3.31 17.71
CA LEU A 141 -14.06 2.38 16.58
C LEU A 141 -13.18 1.16 16.82
N HIS A 142 -12.51 1.07 17.97
CA HIS A 142 -11.49 0.05 18.18
C HIS A 142 -12.00 -1.39 18.07
N PRO A 143 -13.05 -1.77 18.79
CA PRO A 143 -13.62 -3.11 18.67
C PRO A 143 -14.10 -3.46 17.24
N ALA A 144 -14.57 -2.47 16.46
CA ALA A 144 -15.00 -2.70 15.09
C ALA A 144 -13.82 -2.93 14.14
N ALA A 145 -12.75 -2.15 14.27
CA ALA A 145 -11.51 -2.36 13.53
C ALA A 145 -10.86 -3.71 13.84
N ASP A 146 -10.90 -4.20 15.09
CA ASP A 146 -10.33 -5.50 15.43
C ASP A 146 -11.11 -6.66 14.79
N ARG A 147 -12.44 -6.55 14.71
CA ARG A 147 -13.28 -7.53 13.99
C ARG A 147 -12.98 -7.56 12.49
N GLU A 148 -12.87 -6.39 11.85
CA GLU A 148 -12.52 -6.32 10.43
C GLU A 148 -11.08 -6.78 10.17
N LEU A 149 -10.13 -6.48 11.06
CA LEU A 149 -8.77 -7.01 10.98
C LEU A 149 -8.77 -8.54 11.00
N ALA A 150 -9.50 -9.15 11.94
CA ALA A 150 -9.61 -10.60 12.02
C ALA A 150 -10.25 -11.20 10.76
N ARG A 151 -11.32 -10.58 10.25
CA ARG A 151 -12.03 -11.02 9.05
C ARG A 151 -11.15 -10.94 7.81
N VAL A 152 -10.54 -9.79 7.54
CA VAL A 152 -9.65 -9.58 6.39
C VAL A 152 -8.41 -10.47 6.50
N ARG A 153 -7.85 -10.67 7.70
CA ARG A 153 -6.72 -11.59 7.91
C ARG A 153 -7.09 -13.03 7.59
N ALA A 154 -8.30 -13.48 7.94
CA ALA A 154 -8.77 -14.82 7.56
C ALA A 154 -8.82 -14.99 6.03
N LEU A 155 -9.20 -13.95 5.28
CA LEU A 155 -9.20 -13.97 3.81
C LEU A 155 -7.80 -14.16 3.22
N THR A 156 -6.73 -13.68 3.89
CA THR A 156 -5.34 -13.90 3.44
C THR A 156 -4.89 -15.37 3.56
N GLY A 157 -5.63 -16.19 4.33
CA GLY A 157 -5.37 -17.61 4.50
C GLY A 157 -6.14 -18.53 3.54
N LEU A 158 -6.94 -17.96 2.64
CA LEU A 158 -7.66 -18.72 1.62
C LEU A 158 -6.69 -19.41 0.65
N ASP A 159 -7.11 -20.54 0.09
CA ASP A 159 -6.37 -21.21 -0.98
C ASP A 159 -6.33 -20.35 -2.26
N PRO A 160 -5.42 -20.62 -3.21
CA PRO A 160 -5.28 -19.82 -4.42
C PRO A 160 -6.55 -19.67 -5.26
N ALA A 161 -7.40 -20.70 -5.34
CA ALA A 161 -8.61 -20.66 -6.15
C ALA A 161 -9.67 -19.78 -5.48
N ALA A 162 -9.85 -19.91 -4.16
CA ALA A 162 -10.73 -19.06 -3.38
C ALA A 162 -10.27 -17.59 -3.36
N LEU A 163 -8.95 -17.35 -3.25
CA LEU A 163 -8.39 -16.00 -3.39
C LEU A 163 -8.71 -15.39 -4.76
N ALA A 164 -8.51 -16.14 -5.84
CA ALA A 164 -8.74 -15.66 -7.20
C ALA A 164 -10.21 -15.25 -7.45
N ALA A 165 -11.16 -15.94 -6.79
CA ALA A 165 -12.59 -15.70 -6.88
C ALA A 165 -13.12 -14.61 -5.93
N LEU A 166 -12.26 -14.02 -5.09
CA LEU A 166 -12.68 -13.02 -4.10
C LEU A 166 -13.20 -11.74 -4.75
N ASP A 167 -14.38 -11.28 -4.32
CA ASP A 167 -14.92 -9.97 -4.69
C ASP A 167 -14.23 -8.87 -3.88
N LEU A 168 -13.15 -8.36 -4.43
CA LEU A 168 -12.33 -7.32 -3.84
C LEU A 168 -13.08 -5.99 -3.64
N ASP A 169 -14.11 -5.70 -4.43
CA ASP A 169 -14.85 -4.46 -4.31
C ASP A 169 -15.87 -4.55 -3.17
N ALA A 170 -16.49 -5.71 -2.97
CA ALA A 170 -17.26 -6.00 -1.78
C ALA A 170 -16.41 -5.88 -0.50
N GLU A 171 -15.17 -6.40 -0.52
CA GLU A 171 -14.25 -6.29 0.62
C GLU A 171 -13.87 -4.84 0.95
N ARG A 172 -13.58 -4.02 -0.08
CA ARG A 172 -13.35 -2.59 0.10
C ARG A 172 -14.61 -1.88 0.64
N ALA A 173 -15.77 -2.21 0.10
CA ALA A 173 -17.04 -1.62 0.51
C ALA A 173 -17.38 -1.92 1.97
N ALA A 174 -17.09 -3.13 2.45
CA ALA A 174 -17.31 -3.53 3.84
C ALA A 174 -16.46 -2.71 4.83
N VAL A 175 -15.20 -2.44 4.49
CA VAL A 175 -14.25 -1.71 5.37
C VAL A 175 -14.46 -0.18 5.29
N ASN A 176 -14.93 0.34 4.15
CA ASN A 176 -14.96 1.77 3.88
C ASN A 176 -15.76 2.64 4.90
N PRO A 177 -16.95 2.23 5.40
CA PRO A 177 -17.67 3.00 6.43
C PRO A 177 -16.83 3.25 7.69
N LEU A 178 -16.06 2.24 8.11
CA LEU A 178 -15.18 2.35 9.27
C LEU A 178 -14.03 3.34 9.02
N LEU A 179 -13.43 3.30 7.83
CA LEU A 179 -12.36 4.23 7.46
C LEU A 179 -12.86 5.68 7.36
N LEU A 180 -14.06 5.89 6.82
CA LEU A 180 -14.71 7.21 6.77
C LEU A 180 -14.95 7.73 8.17
N ARG A 181 -15.54 6.93 9.05
CA ARG A 181 -15.81 7.34 10.43
C ARG A 181 -14.52 7.63 11.20
N ALA A 182 -13.48 6.82 11.02
CA ALA A 182 -12.17 7.06 11.63
C ALA A 182 -11.55 8.38 11.14
N SER A 183 -11.66 8.64 9.83
CA SER A 183 -11.22 9.89 9.22
C SER A 183 -11.92 11.10 9.83
N GLU A 184 -13.25 11.06 9.94
CA GLU A 184 -14.05 12.12 10.56
C GLU A 184 -13.64 12.40 12.01
N LEU A 185 -13.45 11.37 12.82
CA LEU A 185 -13.05 11.51 14.22
C LEU A 185 -11.67 12.14 14.37
N VAL A 186 -10.68 11.66 13.62
CA VAL A 186 -9.31 12.19 13.69
C VAL A 186 -9.25 13.61 13.12
N ARG A 187 -10.07 13.90 12.12
CA ARG A 187 -10.17 15.22 11.48
C ARG A 187 -11.21 16.13 12.12
N ALA A 188 -11.83 15.76 13.24
CA ALA A 188 -12.75 16.65 13.92
C ALA A 188 -12.01 17.96 14.26
N PRO A 189 -12.51 19.14 13.82
CA PRO A 189 -11.85 20.40 14.14
C PRO A 189 -11.89 20.63 15.65
N GLY A 190 -10.80 21.18 16.21
CA GLY A 190 -10.88 21.83 17.51
C GLY A 190 -11.80 23.07 17.45
N PRO A 191 -12.30 23.56 18.59
CA PRO A 191 -13.14 24.75 18.63
C PRO A 191 -12.49 25.92 17.86
N GLY A 192 -13.20 26.50 16.89
CA GLY A 192 -12.75 27.68 16.13
C GLY A 192 -11.88 27.43 14.89
N ALA A 193 -11.57 26.18 14.53
CA ALA A 193 -10.77 25.89 13.34
C ALA A 193 -11.58 26.07 12.03
N ARG A 194 -11.15 26.99 11.15
CA ARG A 194 -11.66 27.09 9.77
C ARG A 194 -10.84 26.16 8.87
N ARG A 195 -11.49 25.18 8.25
CA ARG A 195 -10.85 24.28 7.28
C ARG A 195 -11.06 24.80 5.86
N ARG A 196 -10.01 24.74 5.04
CA ARG A 196 -10.20 24.88 3.60
C ARG A 196 -10.94 23.65 3.08
N ALA A 197 -12.13 23.85 2.53
CA ALA A 197 -12.95 22.78 1.98
C ALA A 197 -12.41 22.38 0.60
N VAL A 198 -11.47 21.43 0.57
CA VAL A 198 -11.26 20.60 -0.62
C VAL A 198 -12.30 19.49 -0.58
N ARG A 199 -12.97 19.25 -1.71
CA ARG A 199 -13.96 18.19 -1.84
C ARG A 199 -13.25 16.86 -2.10
N ARG A 200 -13.80 15.77 -1.59
CA ARG A 200 -13.46 14.41 -2.02
C ARG A 200 -13.46 14.34 -3.55
N GLY A 201 -12.43 13.72 -4.12
CA GLY A 201 -12.29 13.59 -5.58
C GLY A 201 -11.98 14.90 -6.31
N ALA A 202 -11.50 15.94 -5.61
CA ALA A 202 -11.15 17.20 -6.26
C ALA A 202 -10.05 17.00 -7.30
N ASP A 203 -10.23 17.65 -8.46
CA ASP A 203 -9.16 17.84 -9.43
C ASP A 203 -8.28 19.02 -9.00
N LEU A 204 -7.06 18.71 -8.61
CA LEU A 204 -6.02 19.64 -8.16
C LEU A 204 -4.73 19.44 -8.96
N LEU A 205 -4.84 18.95 -10.20
CA LEU A 205 -3.74 18.81 -11.13
C LEU A 205 -2.96 20.14 -11.25
N GLY A 206 -1.67 20.12 -10.91
CA GLY A 206 -0.81 21.30 -10.97
C GLY A 206 -1.21 22.44 -10.04
N ALA A 207 -2.08 22.20 -9.06
CA ALA A 207 -2.59 23.26 -8.18
C ALA A 207 -1.46 23.95 -7.39
N ARG A 208 -1.56 25.28 -7.26
CA ARG A 208 -0.61 26.10 -6.48
C ARG A 208 -1.06 26.18 -5.02
N LEU A 209 -0.53 25.28 -4.19
CA LEU A 209 -0.89 25.09 -2.79
C LEU A 209 0.30 25.32 -1.84
N ARG A 210 1.35 25.98 -2.31
CA ARG A 210 2.56 26.29 -1.54
C ARG A 210 2.20 27.02 -0.25
N GLY A 211 2.67 26.51 0.88
CA GLY A 211 2.45 27.09 2.21
C GLY A 211 0.99 27.04 2.69
N ALA A 212 0.11 26.32 2.00
CA ALA A 212 -1.29 26.26 2.38
C ALA A 212 -1.49 25.47 3.69
N ASP A 213 -2.38 25.97 4.54
CA ASP A 213 -2.93 25.20 5.65
C ASP A 213 -4.00 24.24 5.11
N LEU A 214 -3.64 22.97 5.00
CA LEU A 214 -4.47 21.85 4.51
C LEU A 214 -4.67 20.81 5.62
N ARG A 215 -4.54 21.24 6.89
CA ARG A 215 -4.69 20.36 8.03
C ARG A 215 -6.06 19.71 8.04
N GLY A 216 -6.09 18.39 8.20
CA GLY A 216 -7.28 17.53 8.19
C GLY A 216 -8.25 17.81 7.03
N THR A 217 -7.72 18.22 5.89
CA THR A 217 -8.48 18.29 4.65
C THR A 217 -8.81 16.87 4.15
N ASP A 218 -9.97 16.73 3.49
CA ASP A 218 -10.35 15.49 2.81
C ASP A 218 -9.74 15.48 1.41
N PHE A 219 -8.69 14.69 1.19
CA PHE A 219 -8.14 14.45 -0.15
C PHE A 219 -8.48 13.07 -0.68
N ARG A 220 -9.50 12.39 -0.12
CA ARG A 220 -9.87 11.05 -0.60
C ARG A 220 -10.14 11.09 -2.11
N GLY A 221 -9.40 10.29 -2.86
CA GLY A 221 -9.52 10.23 -4.33
C GLY A 221 -9.13 11.52 -5.08
N ALA A 222 -8.52 12.51 -4.43
CA ALA A 222 -8.14 13.76 -5.09
C ALA A 222 -7.00 13.54 -6.09
N CYS A 223 -7.06 14.22 -7.24
CA CYS A 223 -5.96 14.27 -8.20
C CYS A 223 -5.01 15.41 -7.81
N LEU A 224 -3.84 15.11 -7.24
CA LEU A 224 -2.83 16.08 -6.83
C LEU A 224 -1.56 15.99 -7.70
N ILE A 225 -1.69 15.42 -8.89
CA ILE A 225 -0.57 15.21 -9.80
C ILE A 225 0.12 16.55 -10.06
N ALA A 226 1.44 16.60 -9.92
CA ALA A 226 2.25 17.80 -10.10
C ALA A 226 1.82 19.04 -9.29
N ALA A 227 1.00 18.89 -8.24
CA ALA A 227 0.60 20.01 -7.39
C ALA A 227 1.80 20.58 -6.62
N ASP A 228 1.88 21.90 -6.52
CA ASP A 228 2.88 22.59 -5.71
C ASP A 228 2.40 22.65 -4.25
N LEU A 229 2.86 21.71 -3.42
CA LEU A 229 2.54 21.60 -2.00
C LEU A 229 3.73 22.01 -1.12
N ARG A 230 4.70 22.76 -1.66
CA ARG A 230 5.92 23.12 -0.94
C ARG A 230 5.59 23.85 0.36
N GLY A 231 6.12 23.39 1.49
CA GLY A 231 5.84 24.00 2.79
C GLY A 231 4.38 23.94 3.24
N ALA A 232 3.50 23.19 2.57
CA ALA A 232 2.12 23.05 2.98
C ALA A 232 2.00 22.20 4.26
N ASP A 233 0.98 22.50 5.06
CA ASP A 233 0.66 21.73 6.27
C ASP A 233 -0.48 20.76 5.96
N LEU A 234 -0.16 19.47 5.77
CA LEU A 234 -1.11 18.39 5.51
C LEU A 234 -1.34 17.51 6.76
N ARG A 235 -0.99 17.99 7.96
CA ARG A 235 -1.17 17.19 9.17
C ARG A 235 -2.63 16.75 9.31
N LEU A 236 -2.85 15.48 9.64
CA LEU A 236 -4.17 14.85 9.78
C LEU A 236 -5.01 14.78 8.49
N ALA A 237 -4.50 15.20 7.32
CA ALA A 237 -5.25 15.11 6.07
C ALA A 237 -5.52 13.64 5.68
N ASP A 238 -6.71 13.35 5.13
CA ASP A 238 -7.05 12.01 4.64
C ASP A 238 -6.63 11.85 3.19
N LEU A 239 -5.73 10.90 2.92
CA LEU A 239 -5.10 10.68 1.62
C LEU A 239 -5.51 9.36 0.98
N ILE A 240 -6.57 8.66 1.42
CA ILE A 240 -7.01 7.41 0.77
C ILE A 240 -7.27 7.65 -0.72
N GLY A 241 -6.51 6.97 -1.58
CA GLY A 241 -6.66 7.05 -3.03
C GLY A 241 -6.28 8.41 -3.64
N ALA A 242 -5.67 9.33 -2.87
CA ALA A 242 -5.13 10.56 -3.43
C ALA A 242 -3.95 10.26 -4.36
N ASP A 243 -3.93 10.88 -5.54
CA ASP A 243 -2.85 10.71 -6.51
C ASP A 243 -1.79 11.81 -6.32
N LEU A 244 -0.66 11.45 -5.71
CA LEU A 244 0.46 12.34 -5.43
C LEU A 244 1.61 12.24 -6.45
N ARG A 245 1.38 11.65 -7.64
CA ARG A 245 2.44 11.52 -8.66
C ARG A 245 3.01 12.89 -9.00
N ASP A 246 4.32 13.05 -8.81
CA ASP A 246 5.05 14.29 -9.07
C ASP A 246 4.62 15.51 -8.25
N ALA A 247 3.75 15.35 -7.24
CA ALA A 247 3.42 16.42 -6.30
C ALA A 247 4.69 16.88 -5.56
N ASP A 248 4.86 18.19 -5.42
CA ASP A 248 6.03 18.79 -4.79
C ASP A 248 5.77 19.05 -3.31
N LEU A 249 6.15 18.09 -2.46
CA LEU A 249 6.01 18.09 -1.00
C LEU A 249 7.25 18.65 -0.28
N ARG A 250 8.19 19.32 -0.96
CA ARG A 250 9.42 19.83 -0.31
C ARG A 250 9.08 20.77 0.84
N GLY A 251 9.58 20.46 2.04
CA GLY A 251 9.26 21.17 3.28
C GLY A 251 7.81 21.05 3.79
N ALA A 252 6.96 20.23 3.17
CA ALA A 252 5.59 20.00 3.65
C ALA A 252 5.57 19.14 4.92
N ASP A 253 4.55 19.32 5.76
CA ASP A 253 4.33 18.51 6.96
C ASP A 253 3.12 17.58 6.79
N LEU A 254 3.38 16.29 6.60
CA LEU A 254 2.38 15.21 6.53
C LEU A 254 2.30 14.42 7.84
N THR A 255 2.82 14.94 8.95
CA THR A 255 2.81 14.25 10.24
C THR A 255 1.38 13.93 10.65
N GLY A 256 1.12 12.65 10.91
CA GLY A 256 -0.20 12.19 11.31
C GLY A 256 -1.26 12.24 10.21
N ALA A 257 -0.90 12.56 8.95
CA ALA A 257 -1.79 12.34 7.81
C ALA A 257 -2.33 10.92 7.83
N LEU A 258 -3.59 10.76 7.42
CA LEU A 258 -4.32 9.51 7.52
C LEU A 258 -4.16 8.70 6.25
N PHE A 259 -3.88 7.42 6.42
CA PHE A 259 -3.88 6.42 5.36
C PHE A 259 -2.91 6.76 4.20
N LEU A 260 -1.85 7.50 4.53
CA LEU A 260 -0.75 7.79 3.60
C LEU A 260 0.09 6.53 3.41
N THR A 261 0.28 6.14 2.17
CA THR A 261 1.00 4.91 1.79
C THR A 261 2.43 5.19 1.35
N GLN A 262 3.32 4.19 1.46
CA GLN A 262 4.69 4.31 0.96
C GLN A 262 4.71 4.59 -0.55
N SER A 263 3.79 4.01 -1.31
CA SER A 263 3.65 4.27 -2.75
C SER A 263 3.38 5.75 -3.06
N GLN A 264 2.49 6.39 -2.31
CA GLN A 264 2.19 7.82 -2.48
C GLN A 264 3.41 8.69 -2.15
N VAL A 265 4.15 8.36 -1.09
CA VAL A 265 5.39 9.06 -0.72
C VAL A 265 6.48 8.87 -1.80
N ASN A 266 6.63 7.66 -2.32
CA ASN A 266 7.61 7.35 -3.36
C ASN A 266 7.29 8.03 -4.71
N ALA A 267 6.01 8.23 -5.01
CA ALA A 267 5.54 8.91 -6.22
C ALA A 267 5.80 10.43 -6.20
N ALA A 268 5.81 11.02 -5.01
CA ALA A 268 6.00 12.45 -4.81
C ALA A 268 7.48 12.88 -4.78
N ARG A 269 7.68 14.20 -4.80
CA ARG A 269 8.97 14.87 -4.64
C ARG A 269 9.03 15.50 -3.25
N GLY A 270 10.01 15.14 -2.44
CA GLY A 270 10.24 15.75 -1.12
C GLY A 270 11.70 16.13 -0.94
N ASP A 271 11.99 16.76 0.19
CA ASP A 271 13.34 17.10 0.61
C ASP A 271 13.58 16.75 2.09
N ALA A 272 14.79 16.98 2.62
CA ALA A 272 15.16 16.75 4.03
C ALA A 272 14.20 17.37 5.07
N ARG A 273 13.40 18.37 4.66
CA ARG A 273 12.44 19.07 5.53
C ARG A 273 11.03 18.53 5.38
N THR A 274 10.74 17.72 4.36
CA THR A 274 9.45 17.04 4.23
C THR A 274 9.26 16.06 5.38
N ARG A 275 8.20 16.22 6.16
CA ARG A 275 7.91 15.40 7.35
C ARG A 275 6.80 14.41 7.03
N THR A 276 7.03 13.13 7.34
CA THR A 276 6.04 12.06 7.20
C THR A 276 5.75 11.41 8.55
N GLY A 277 4.65 10.67 8.64
CA GLY A 277 4.30 9.91 9.84
C GLY A 277 5.20 8.69 10.09
N PRO A 278 5.11 8.10 11.30
CA PRO A 278 5.84 6.87 11.61
C PRO A 278 5.41 5.71 10.70
N GLY A 279 6.36 4.82 10.39
CA GLY A 279 6.14 3.65 9.54
C GLY A 279 6.22 3.91 8.04
N LEU A 280 6.58 5.13 7.62
CA LEU A 280 6.91 5.46 6.23
C LEU A 280 8.39 5.77 6.12
N ASP A 281 9.05 5.14 5.16
CA ASP A 281 10.45 5.36 4.84
C ASP A 281 10.59 6.63 3.98
N ARG A 282 11.59 7.45 4.29
CA ARG A 282 11.99 8.56 3.42
C ARG A 282 12.52 7.98 2.10
N PRO A 283 11.97 8.36 0.94
CA PRO A 283 12.50 7.91 -0.33
C PRO A 283 13.93 8.40 -0.56
N ALA A 284 14.82 7.50 -0.99
CA ALA A 284 16.23 7.82 -1.22
C ALA A 284 16.46 8.90 -2.30
N HIS A 285 15.48 9.11 -3.19
CA HIS A 285 15.55 10.12 -4.26
C HIS A 285 15.12 11.53 -3.82
N TRP A 286 14.68 11.70 -2.57
CA TRP A 286 14.36 13.03 -2.03
C TRP A 286 15.64 13.79 -1.70
N SER A 287 15.73 15.03 -2.18
CA SER A 287 16.91 15.90 -2.08
C SER A 287 16.97 16.72 -0.78
#